data_AF-A0AAX3WVY0-F1
#
_entry.id   AF-A0AAX3WVY0-F1
#
_cell.length_a   1.000
_cell.length_b   1.000
_cell.length_c   1.000
_cell.angle_alpha   90.00
_cell.angle_beta   90.00
_cell.angle_gamma   90.00
#
_symmetry.space_group_name_H-M   'P 1'
#
loop_
_entity.id
_entity.type
_entity.pdbx_description
1 polymer ?
#
loop_
_entity_poly.entity_id
_entity_poly.type
_entity_poly.pdbx_seq_one_letter_code
_entity_poly.pdbx_strand_id
1 'polypeptide(L)'
;MTSVTTTCRDLAELLPAAQTACRLLFQECYKAGIKNIFITETYRPQERQNYLYAQGRTRPGQIVTWRLDSNHTSRLAWDIAVGPPQSLYDVTTLTRVGTIARKLGITWGGDWVGSIDRPHFEVKTSWKMPAGYKLEGKLNVPTNSKGQVQLIVEDKKEEIKMTQRWNPGSPAMKTETENFMAQAVKDGIIQESHLKDLQNGTMTTDRLIGLYITIQQRRSEAMSKAISNL
;
A
#
# COMPACT_ATOMS: atom_id res chain seq x y z
N MET A 1 -26.65 13.46 -9.01
CA MET A 1 -26.65 14.92 -8.77
C MET A 1 -25.48 15.25 -7.87
N THR A 2 -24.63 16.19 -8.25
CA THR A 2 -23.57 16.67 -7.35
C THR A 2 -24.12 17.65 -6.34
N SER A 3 -23.79 17.47 -5.06
CA SER A 3 -24.19 18.34 -3.96
C SER A 3 -23.14 19.42 -3.70
N VAL A 4 -23.57 20.65 -3.41
CA VAL A 4 -22.66 21.71 -2.96
C VAL A 4 -22.22 21.52 -1.51
N THR A 5 -22.98 20.79 -0.70
CA THR A 5 -22.70 20.56 0.73
C THR A 5 -22.01 19.24 1.01
N THR A 6 -22.23 18.21 0.18
CA THR A 6 -21.68 16.86 0.38
C THR A 6 -20.45 16.62 -0.49
N THR A 7 -19.36 16.13 0.12
CA THR A 7 -18.15 15.69 -0.61
C THR A 7 -18.45 14.48 -1.48
N CYS A 8 -18.01 14.49 -2.74
CA CYS A 8 -17.96 13.26 -3.55
C CYS A 8 -16.72 12.46 -3.16
N ARG A 9 -16.88 11.17 -2.84
CA ARG A 9 -15.76 10.29 -2.45
C ARG A 9 -15.64 9.07 -3.37
N ASP A 10 -16.40 9.07 -4.46
CA ASP A 10 -16.44 7.96 -5.38
C ASP A 10 -15.24 8.02 -6.32
N LEU A 11 -14.46 6.94 -6.33
CA LEU A 11 -13.34 6.76 -7.24
C LEU A 11 -13.79 6.74 -8.70
N ALA A 12 -15.00 6.25 -9.00
CA ALA A 12 -15.53 6.21 -10.36
C ALA A 12 -15.71 7.60 -10.97
N GLU A 13 -15.76 8.65 -10.15
CA GLU A 13 -15.85 10.04 -10.59
C GLU A 13 -14.50 10.63 -11.00
N LEU A 14 -13.38 9.91 -10.82
CA LEU A 14 -12.09 10.30 -11.40
C LEU A 14 -11.98 9.84 -12.85
N LEU A 15 -11.11 10.47 -13.65
CA LEU A 15 -10.75 9.96 -14.96
C LEU A 15 -9.85 8.71 -14.85
N PRO A 16 -9.80 7.83 -15.88
CA PRO A 16 -9.12 6.54 -15.79
C PRO A 16 -7.65 6.59 -15.30
N ALA A 17 -6.89 7.61 -15.72
CA ALA A 17 -5.52 7.80 -15.28
C ALA A 17 -5.43 8.06 -13.77
N ALA A 18 -6.28 8.96 -13.25
CA ALA A 18 -6.34 9.29 -11.83
C ALA A 18 -6.93 8.15 -10.98
N GLN A 19 -7.93 7.42 -11.49
CA GLN A 19 -8.41 6.20 -10.85
C GLN A 19 -7.27 5.19 -10.64
N THR A 20 -6.50 4.93 -11.70
CA THR A 20 -5.38 3.99 -11.67
C THR A 20 -4.29 4.46 -10.71
N ALA A 21 -3.90 5.74 -10.79
CA ALA A 21 -2.89 6.34 -9.93
C ALA A 21 -3.29 6.31 -8.45
N CYS A 22 -4.54 6.65 -8.14
CA CYS A 22 -5.08 6.62 -6.79
C CYS A 22 -5.06 5.19 -6.22
N ARG A 23 -5.51 4.19 -6.99
CA ARG A 23 -5.42 2.78 -6.57
C ARG A 23 -3.98 2.34 -6.31
N LEU A 24 -3.07 2.69 -7.20
CA LEU A 24 -1.66 2.34 -7.04
C LEU A 24 -1.07 2.98 -5.78
N LEU A 25 -1.36 4.26 -5.53
CA LEU A 25 -0.93 4.95 -4.32
C LEU A 25 -1.42 4.23 -3.05
N PHE A 26 -2.71 3.91 -2.97
CA PHE A 26 -3.28 3.21 -1.81
C PHE A 26 -2.68 1.81 -1.60
N GLN A 27 -2.42 1.08 -2.68
CA GLN A 27 -1.74 -0.21 -2.60
C GLN A 27 -0.30 -0.09 -2.07
N GLU A 28 0.48 0.85 -2.60
CA GLU A 28 1.88 1.01 -2.18
C GLU A 28 1.96 1.58 -0.74
N CYS A 29 1.00 2.40 -0.34
CA CYS A 29 0.79 2.77 1.06
C CYS A 29 0.52 1.56 1.95
N TYR A 30 -0.39 0.66 1.53
CA TYR A 30 -0.68 -0.58 2.26
C TYR A 30 0.57 -1.45 2.43
N LYS A 31 1.35 -1.63 1.35
CA LYS A 31 2.62 -2.38 1.37
C LYS A 31 3.66 -1.73 2.31
N ALA A 32 3.64 -0.41 2.44
CA ALA A 32 4.48 0.35 3.37
C ALA A 32 3.93 0.42 4.82
N GLY A 33 2.87 -0.33 5.13
CA GLY A 33 2.25 -0.38 6.45
C GLY A 33 1.29 0.78 6.78
N ILE A 34 0.94 1.62 5.80
CA ILE A 34 0.03 2.75 5.95
C ILE A 34 -1.37 2.31 5.53
N LYS A 35 -2.18 1.87 6.51
CA LYS A 35 -3.51 1.28 6.27
C LYS A 35 -4.67 2.18 6.69
N ASN A 36 -4.44 3.14 7.59
CA ASN A 36 -5.47 4.03 8.12
C ASN A 36 -5.55 5.31 7.29
N ILE A 37 -5.79 5.20 5.98
CA ILE A 37 -6.01 6.36 5.11
C ILE A 37 -7.26 6.14 4.27
N PHE A 38 -7.96 7.22 3.94
CA PHE A 38 -9.23 7.17 3.22
C PHE A 38 -9.45 8.41 2.36
N ILE A 39 -10.25 8.27 1.30
CA ILE A 39 -10.59 9.37 0.40
C ILE A 39 -11.60 10.32 1.08
N THR A 40 -11.32 11.62 1.02
CA THR A 40 -12.23 12.67 1.51
C THR A 40 -12.93 13.42 0.38
N GLU A 41 -12.30 13.58 -0.78
CA GLU A 41 -12.94 14.20 -1.93
C GLU A 41 -12.31 13.74 -3.26
N THR A 42 -13.12 13.42 -4.27
CA THR A 42 -12.69 13.13 -5.64
C THR A 42 -13.13 14.26 -6.56
N TYR A 43 -14.36 14.22 -7.05
CA TYR A 43 -14.91 15.26 -7.91
C TYR A 43 -15.55 16.40 -7.12
N ARG A 44 -15.15 17.63 -7.44
CA ARG A 44 -15.77 18.86 -6.92
C ARG A 44 -16.27 19.69 -8.09
N PRO A 45 -17.60 19.84 -8.28
CA PRO A 45 -18.12 20.72 -9.33
C PRO A 45 -17.81 22.19 -9.01
N GLN A 46 -17.81 23.05 -10.05
CA GLN A 46 -17.52 24.48 -9.89
C GLN A 46 -18.50 25.15 -8.91
N GLU A 47 -19.77 24.77 -8.92
CA GLU A 47 -20.78 25.29 -7.98
C GLU A 47 -20.40 25.03 -6.51
N ARG A 48 -19.87 23.84 -6.21
CA ARG A 48 -19.37 23.51 -4.86
C ARG A 48 -18.13 24.32 -4.53
N GLN A 49 -17.21 24.51 -5.47
CA GLN A 49 -16.03 25.35 -5.24
C GLN A 49 -16.42 26.80 -4.96
N ASN A 50 -17.38 27.36 -5.72
CA ASN A 50 -17.93 28.70 -5.48
C ASN A 50 -18.58 28.78 -4.08
N TYR A 51 -19.33 27.76 -3.69
CA TYR A 51 -19.95 27.65 -2.37
C TYR A 51 -18.91 27.65 -1.23
N LEU A 52 -17.81 26.91 -1.38
CA LEU A 52 -16.69 26.87 -0.43
C LEU A 52 -15.90 28.18 -0.40
N TYR A 53 -15.68 28.81 -1.56
CA TYR A 53 -15.00 30.10 -1.65
C TYR A 53 -15.79 31.22 -0.95
N ALA A 54 -17.12 31.20 -1.04
CA ALA A 54 -17.99 32.16 -0.35
C ALA A 54 -17.89 32.08 1.18
N GLN A 55 -17.49 30.94 1.75
CA GLN A 55 -17.38 30.74 3.20
C GLN A 55 -16.27 31.60 3.81
N GLY A 56 -16.60 32.35 4.87
CA GLY A 56 -15.73 33.35 5.49
C GLY A 56 -15.58 34.65 4.69
N ARG A 57 -16.32 34.78 3.58
CA ARG A 57 -16.32 35.98 2.73
C ARG A 57 -17.71 36.59 2.62
N THR A 58 -18.60 35.93 1.88
CA THR A 58 -20.00 36.33 1.66
C THR A 58 -20.99 35.44 2.40
N ARG A 59 -20.52 34.32 2.98
CA ARG A 59 -21.25 33.43 3.87
C ARG A 59 -20.46 33.25 5.17
N PRO A 60 -21.10 33.08 6.33
CA PRO A 60 -20.40 32.83 7.60
C PRO A 60 -19.56 31.54 7.58
N GLY A 61 -18.50 31.49 8.39
CA GLY A 61 -17.65 30.30 8.59
C GLY A 61 -16.16 30.61 8.40
N GLN A 62 -15.31 29.61 8.66
CA GLN A 62 -13.87 29.73 8.42
C GLN A 62 -13.57 29.67 6.92
N ILE A 63 -12.53 30.37 6.47
CA ILE A 63 -12.06 30.27 5.08
C ILE A 63 -11.44 28.89 4.89
N VAL A 64 -12.04 28.09 4.01
CA VAL A 64 -11.59 26.70 3.71
C VAL A 64 -10.90 26.57 2.36
N THR A 65 -10.93 27.61 1.53
CA THR A 65 -10.21 27.66 0.25
C THR A 65 -9.89 29.10 -0.14
N TRP A 66 -8.76 29.29 -0.81
CA TRP A 66 -8.31 30.55 -1.37
C TRP A 66 -8.51 30.66 -2.89
N ARG A 67 -8.86 29.55 -3.57
CA ARG A 67 -9.05 29.54 -5.03
C ARG A 67 -10.53 29.53 -5.42
N LEU A 68 -10.85 30.24 -6.50
CA LEU A 68 -12.14 30.12 -7.19
C LEU A 68 -12.18 28.87 -8.06
N ASP A 69 -11.06 28.49 -8.65
CA ASP A 69 -10.94 27.29 -9.48
C ASP A 69 -10.21 26.18 -8.73
N SER A 70 -10.75 24.97 -8.79
CA SER A 70 -10.20 23.79 -8.12
C SER A 70 -9.78 22.73 -9.12
N ASN A 71 -8.63 22.11 -8.89
CA ASN A 71 -8.17 20.98 -9.71
C ASN A 71 -9.11 19.77 -9.61
N HIS A 72 -9.96 19.68 -8.58
CA HIS A 72 -10.97 18.63 -8.47
C HIS A 72 -12.08 18.73 -9.54
N THR A 73 -12.25 19.88 -10.21
CA THR A 73 -13.18 20.00 -11.35
C THR A 73 -12.71 19.18 -12.54
N SER A 74 -11.40 18.96 -12.66
CA SER A 74 -10.78 18.19 -13.74
C SER A 74 -10.99 16.68 -13.64
N ARG A 75 -11.44 16.17 -12.48
CA ARG A 75 -11.53 14.74 -12.15
C ARG A 75 -10.17 14.01 -12.17
N LEU A 76 -9.06 14.76 -12.08
CA LEU A 76 -7.70 14.20 -12.03
C LEU A 76 -7.03 14.38 -10.66
N ALA A 77 -7.75 14.95 -9.69
CA ALA A 77 -7.29 15.19 -8.34
C ALA A 77 -8.17 14.49 -7.31
N TRP A 78 -7.58 14.14 -6.18
CA TRP A 78 -8.27 13.56 -5.04
C TRP A 78 -7.61 13.98 -3.73
N ASP A 79 -8.41 14.07 -2.68
CA ASP A 79 -7.98 14.35 -1.31
C ASP A 79 -8.07 13.08 -0.45
N ILE A 80 -7.15 12.94 0.48
CA ILE A 80 -7.18 11.90 1.51
C ILE A 80 -7.12 12.48 2.93
N ALA A 81 -7.56 11.69 3.89
CA ALA A 81 -7.33 11.91 5.31
C ALA A 81 -6.80 10.64 5.98
N VAL A 82 -6.33 10.81 7.21
CA VAL A 82 -5.80 9.75 8.06
C VAL A 82 -6.88 9.35 9.07
N GLY A 83 -7.07 8.05 9.24
CA GLY A 83 -7.96 7.47 10.25
C GLY A 83 -7.26 7.29 11.60
N PRO A 84 -8.02 7.02 12.67
CA PRO A 84 -7.46 6.70 13.98
C PRO A 84 -6.49 5.50 13.91
N PRO A 85 -5.49 5.43 14.80
CA PRO A 85 -5.32 6.25 16.01
C PRO A 85 -4.66 7.62 15.77
N GLN A 86 -4.23 7.92 14.54
CA GLN A 86 -3.67 9.22 14.19
C GLN A 86 -4.74 10.30 14.04
N SER A 87 -4.32 11.57 14.09
CA SER A 87 -5.19 12.71 13.80
C SER A 87 -5.59 12.77 12.32
N LEU A 88 -6.75 13.37 12.00
CA LEU A 88 -7.36 13.40 10.66
C LEU A 88 -6.40 13.85 9.53
N TYR A 89 -5.46 14.74 9.85
CA TYR A 89 -4.47 15.27 8.91
C TYR A 89 -3.06 15.17 9.49
N ASP A 90 -2.76 14.02 10.12
CA ASP A 90 -1.45 13.73 10.70
C ASP A 90 -0.33 13.97 9.68
N VAL A 91 0.52 14.96 9.98
CA VAL A 91 1.54 15.46 9.06
C VAL A 91 2.57 14.39 8.74
N THR A 92 2.97 13.59 9.73
CA THR A 92 3.94 12.51 9.56
C THR A 92 3.42 11.46 8.57
N THR A 93 2.17 11.02 8.75
CA THR A 93 1.54 10.04 7.88
C THR A 93 1.35 10.59 6.47
N LEU A 94 0.80 11.80 6.32
CA LEU A 94 0.64 12.42 5.00
C LEU A 94 1.96 12.65 4.28
N THR A 95 3.04 12.95 5.01
CA THR A 95 4.39 13.09 4.43
C THR A 95 4.94 11.77 3.92
N ARG A 96 4.68 10.66 4.62
CA ARG A 96 5.03 9.32 4.14
C ARG A 96 4.24 8.96 2.88
N VAL A 97 2.93 9.26 2.83
CA VAL A 97 2.10 9.06 1.63
C VAL A 97 2.62 9.92 0.47
N GLY A 98 2.91 11.20 0.70
CA GLY A 98 3.50 12.09 -0.30
C GLY A 98 4.81 11.59 -0.88
N THR A 99 5.67 10.99 -0.02
CA THR A 99 6.93 10.37 -0.47
C THR A 99 6.69 9.17 -1.39
N ILE A 100 5.63 8.38 -1.16
CA ILE A 100 5.23 7.28 -2.05
C ILE A 100 4.66 7.85 -3.35
N ALA A 101 3.77 8.85 -3.27
CA ALA A 101 3.19 9.51 -4.44
C ALA A 101 4.26 10.05 -5.40
N ARG A 102 5.33 10.66 -4.88
CA ARG A 102 6.48 11.12 -5.69
C ARG A 102 7.12 10.00 -6.50
N LYS A 103 7.34 8.82 -5.91
CA LYS A 103 7.89 7.64 -6.63
C LYS A 103 6.98 7.16 -7.75
N LEU A 104 5.68 7.42 -7.63
CA LEU A 104 4.66 7.04 -8.60
C LEU A 104 4.42 8.11 -9.69
N GLY A 105 5.16 9.21 -9.67
CA GLY A 105 4.93 10.35 -10.58
C GLY A 105 3.59 11.07 -10.32
N ILE A 106 3.04 10.93 -9.12
CA ILE A 106 1.83 11.64 -8.67
C ILE A 106 2.26 12.95 -8.02
N THR A 107 1.62 14.05 -8.40
CA THR A 107 1.86 15.36 -7.78
C THR A 107 1.18 15.38 -6.41
N TRP A 108 1.92 15.80 -5.39
CA TRP A 108 1.42 15.92 -4.02
C TRP A 108 1.37 17.39 -3.61
N GLY A 109 0.23 17.86 -3.10
CA GLY A 109 0.04 19.25 -2.67
C GLY A 109 0.90 19.65 -1.46
N GLY A 110 1.46 18.66 -0.75
CA GLY A 110 2.44 18.89 0.31
C GLY A 110 3.74 19.53 -0.18
N ASP A 111 4.07 19.39 -1.48
CA ASP A 111 5.27 19.97 -2.10
C ASP A 111 5.03 21.41 -2.61
N TRP A 112 3.80 21.95 -2.53
CA TRP A 112 3.50 23.30 -3.01
C TRP A 112 4.09 24.39 -2.11
N VAL A 113 4.76 25.36 -2.71
CA VAL A 113 5.33 26.51 -2.00
C VAL A 113 4.24 27.54 -1.70
N GLY A 114 4.16 28.00 -0.44
CA GLY A 114 3.25 29.06 0.00
C GLY A 114 1.77 28.66 0.14
N SER A 115 1.37 27.48 -0.33
CA SER A 115 -0.01 26.99 -0.30
C SER A 115 -0.05 25.48 -0.06
N ILE A 116 0.65 25.03 0.99
CA ILE A 116 0.84 23.61 1.27
C ILE A 116 -0.50 22.93 1.55
N ASP A 117 -0.83 21.92 0.74
CA ASP A 117 -2.08 21.14 0.83
C ASP A 117 -1.76 19.64 0.91
N ARG A 118 -1.42 19.17 2.11
CA ARG A 118 -0.96 17.78 2.32
C ARG A 118 -2.01 16.69 2.01
N PRO A 119 -3.32 16.94 2.19
CA PRO A 119 -4.36 16.02 1.74
C PRO A 119 -4.43 15.80 0.21
N HIS A 120 -3.97 16.77 -0.58
CA HIS A 120 -4.21 16.84 -2.03
C HIS A 120 -3.21 16.03 -2.87
N PHE A 121 -3.74 15.30 -3.85
CA PHE A 121 -2.98 14.55 -4.84
C PHE A 121 -3.58 14.73 -6.24
N GLU A 122 -2.73 14.80 -7.26
CA GLU A 122 -3.19 14.92 -8.65
C GLU A 122 -2.24 14.30 -9.67
N VAL A 123 -2.79 14.00 -10.84
CA VAL A 123 -2.03 13.54 -12.02
C VAL A 123 -2.41 14.32 -13.26
N LYS A 124 -1.52 14.32 -14.26
CA LYS A 124 -1.87 14.81 -15.61
C LYS A 124 -2.68 13.75 -16.34
N THR A 125 -3.47 14.15 -17.34
CA THR A 125 -4.17 13.22 -18.25
C THR A 125 -3.22 12.24 -18.93
N SER A 126 -1.98 12.66 -19.18
CA SER A 126 -0.91 11.85 -19.78
C SER A 126 -0.20 10.90 -18.81
N TRP A 127 -0.58 10.89 -17.53
CA TRP A 127 0.07 10.04 -16.54
C TRP A 127 -0.04 8.56 -16.93
N LYS A 128 1.06 7.84 -16.72
CA LYS A 128 1.15 6.39 -16.91
C LYS A 128 1.78 5.81 -15.65
N MET A 129 1.33 4.61 -15.29
CA MET A 129 1.95 3.84 -14.23
C MET A 129 3.44 3.65 -14.52
N PRO A 130 4.34 3.99 -13.57
CA PRO A 130 5.78 3.84 -13.80
C PRO A 130 6.18 2.37 -13.99
N ALA A 131 7.27 2.15 -14.73
CA ALA A 131 7.80 0.81 -14.94
C ALA A 131 8.13 0.11 -13.62
N GLY A 132 7.84 -1.20 -13.55
CA GLY A 132 8.05 -2.01 -12.34
C GLY A 132 6.89 -2.01 -11.34
N TYR A 133 5.89 -1.14 -11.53
CA TYR A 133 4.67 -1.15 -10.73
C TYR A 133 3.53 -1.91 -11.43
N LYS A 134 2.66 -2.53 -10.62
CA LYS A 134 1.43 -3.19 -11.04
C LYS A 134 0.38 -3.09 -9.94
N LEU A 135 -0.90 -3.15 -10.32
CA LEU A 135 -1.98 -3.38 -9.35
C LEU A 135 -2.07 -4.88 -9.05
N GLU A 136 -2.14 -5.23 -7.77
CA GLU A 136 -2.15 -6.60 -7.25
C GLU A 136 -3.52 -6.91 -6.66
N GLY A 137 -4.27 -7.79 -7.32
CA GLY A 137 -5.56 -8.23 -6.83
C GLY A 137 -6.60 -7.10 -6.67
N LYS A 138 -7.54 -7.32 -5.75
CA LYS A 138 -8.64 -6.40 -5.47
C LYS A 138 -8.29 -5.49 -4.30
N LEU A 139 -8.16 -4.19 -4.60
CA LEU A 139 -7.91 -3.15 -3.61
C LEU A 139 -9.24 -2.52 -3.13
N ASN A 140 -9.48 -2.55 -1.82
CA ASN A 140 -10.53 -1.78 -1.17
C ASN A 140 -9.97 -0.44 -0.67
N VAL A 141 -10.48 0.65 -1.23
CA VAL A 141 -10.08 2.02 -0.87
C VAL A 141 -11.18 2.62 0.02
N PRO A 142 -10.90 2.93 1.30
CA PRO A 142 -11.91 3.46 2.20
C PRO A 142 -12.31 4.89 1.86
N THR A 143 -13.56 5.25 2.21
CA THR A 143 -14.12 6.60 2.03
C THR A 143 -14.51 7.28 3.36
N ASN A 144 -14.10 6.69 4.49
CA ASN A 144 -14.27 7.23 5.83
C ASN A 144 -13.25 6.63 6.81
N SER A 145 -13.14 7.25 8.00
CA SER A 145 -12.16 6.90 9.04
C SER A 145 -12.39 5.55 9.73
N LYS A 146 -13.52 4.88 9.53
CA LYS A 146 -13.80 3.56 10.11
C LYS A 146 -13.21 2.42 9.26
N GLY A 147 -12.90 2.70 7.99
CA GLY A 147 -12.33 1.72 7.08
C GLY A 147 -10.80 1.77 7.08
N GLN A 148 -10.20 0.65 6.68
CA GLN A 148 -8.77 0.53 6.44
C GLN A 148 -8.54 0.04 5.01
N VAL A 149 -7.41 0.44 4.42
CA VAL A 149 -6.99 -0.06 3.12
C VAL A 149 -6.80 -1.57 3.22
N GLN A 150 -7.40 -2.32 2.28
CA GLN A 150 -7.25 -3.77 2.20
C GLN A 150 -6.82 -4.15 0.79
N LEU A 151 -5.77 -4.95 0.71
CA LEU A 151 -5.31 -5.56 -0.52
C LEU A 151 -5.65 -7.05 -0.48
N ILE A 152 -6.65 -7.45 -1.25
CA ILE A 152 -7.03 -8.85 -1.42
C ILE A 152 -6.31 -9.34 -2.67
N VAL A 153 -5.12 -9.89 -2.48
CA VAL A 153 -4.47 -10.68 -3.52
C VAL A 153 -5.18 -12.02 -3.51
N GLU A 154 -5.89 -12.35 -4.59
CA GLU A 154 -6.27 -13.74 -4.80
C GLU A 154 -4.96 -14.51 -4.90
N ASP A 155 -4.63 -15.24 -3.84
CA ASP A 155 -3.71 -16.34 -3.97
C ASP A 155 -4.28 -17.17 -5.12
N LYS A 156 -3.59 -17.18 -6.26
CA LYS A 156 -3.55 -18.40 -7.03
C LYS A 156 -2.93 -19.41 -6.06
N LYS A 157 -3.79 -20.00 -5.21
CA LYS A 157 -3.59 -21.38 -4.81
C LYS A 157 -3.48 -22.07 -6.15
N GLU A 158 -2.26 -22.36 -6.56
CA GLU A 158 -2.08 -23.51 -7.41
C GLU A 158 -2.74 -24.64 -6.62
N GLU A 159 -3.99 -24.96 -6.97
CA GLU A 159 -4.48 -26.30 -6.77
C GLU A 159 -3.55 -27.15 -7.64
N ILE A 160 -2.41 -27.54 -7.05
CA ILE A 160 -1.78 -28.78 -7.44
C ILE A 160 -2.88 -29.79 -7.19
N LYS A 161 -3.59 -30.20 -8.24
CA LYS A 161 -4.46 -31.37 -8.18
C LYS A 161 -3.59 -32.47 -7.58
N MET A 162 -3.85 -32.84 -6.33
CA MET A 162 -3.11 -33.91 -5.66
C MET A 162 -3.48 -35.23 -6.35
N THR A 163 -2.82 -35.48 -7.48
CA THR A 163 -2.80 -36.77 -8.16
C THR A 163 -1.65 -37.63 -7.67
N GLN A 164 -0.74 -37.07 -6.85
CA GLN A 164 0.40 -37.78 -6.29
C GLN A 164 0.23 -37.98 -4.78
N ARG A 165 0.44 -39.22 -4.33
CA ARG A 165 0.59 -39.58 -2.91
C ARG A 165 1.76 -38.79 -2.32
N TRP A 166 1.65 -38.39 -1.04
CA TRP A 166 2.72 -37.74 -0.28
C TRP A 166 4.05 -38.51 -0.44
N ASN A 167 5.04 -37.86 -1.09
CA ASN A 167 6.38 -38.40 -1.27
C ASN A 167 7.42 -37.39 -0.75
N PRO A 168 7.86 -37.54 0.51
CA PRO A 168 8.84 -36.64 1.11
C PRO A 168 10.24 -36.78 0.48
N GLY A 169 10.50 -37.82 -0.32
CA GLY A 169 11.72 -38.00 -1.09
C GLY A 169 11.63 -37.53 -2.55
N SER A 170 10.57 -36.81 -2.93
CA SER A 170 10.43 -36.34 -4.32
C SER A 170 11.55 -35.35 -4.71
N PRO A 171 11.98 -35.33 -5.98
CA PRO A 171 12.95 -34.34 -6.46
C PRO A 171 12.51 -32.89 -6.17
N ALA A 172 11.22 -32.60 -6.30
CA ALA A 172 10.66 -31.28 -5.99
C ALA A 172 10.86 -30.90 -4.51
N MET A 173 10.52 -31.79 -3.58
CA MET A 173 10.74 -31.55 -2.15
C MET A 173 12.23 -31.40 -1.82
N LYS A 174 13.11 -32.17 -2.48
CA LYS A 174 14.56 -32.03 -2.31
C LYS A 174 15.03 -30.63 -2.76
N THR A 175 14.64 -30.19 -3.95
CA THR A 175 15.00 -28.86 -4.49
C THR A 175 14.52 -27.73 -3.57
N GLU A 176 13.25 -27.77 -3.13
CA GLU A 176 12.72 -26.73 -2.23
C GLU A 176 13.41 -26.72 -0.86
N THR A 177 13.74 -27.91 -0.34
CA THR A 177 14.49 -28.03 0.92
C THR A 177 15.91 -27.47 0.77
N GLU A 178 16.60 -27.75 -0.33
CA GLU A 178 17.93 -27.20 -0.64
C GLU A 178 17.88 -25.68 -0.76
N ASN A 179 16.88 -25.12 -1.45
CA ASN A 179 16.68 -23.67 -1.58
C ASN A 179 16.43 -23.01 -0.22
N PHE A 180 15.54 -23.59 0.58
CA PHE A 180 15.23 -23.11 1.93
C PHE A 180 16.48 -23.09 2.83
N MET A 181 17.26 -24.16 2.81
CA MET A 181 18.51 -24.25 3.58
C MET A 181 19.60 -23.32 3.05
N ALA A 182 19.75 -23.19 1.73
CA ALA A 182 20.71 -22.26 1.11
C ALA A 182 20.42 -20.81 1.49
N GLN A 183 19.16 -20.42 1.53
CA GLN A 183 18.77 -19.10 2.01
C GLN A 183 19.11 -18.94 3.50
N ALA A 184 18.85 -19.95 4.34
CA ALA A 184 19.21 -19.88 5.76
C ALA A 184 20.73 -19.81 6.00
N VAL A 185 21.56 -20.43 5.16
CA VAL A 185 23.03 -20.26 5.17
C VAL A 185 23.41 -18.83 4.80
N LYS A 186 22.82 -18.29 3.72
CA LYS A 186 23.05 -16.90 3.27
C LYS A 186 22.67 -15.87 4.33
N ASP A 187 21.59 -16.14 5.06
CA ASP A 187 21.12 -15.31 6.18
C ASP A 187 21.99 -15.47 7.45
N GLY A 188 22.98 -16.38 7.44
CA GLY A 188 23.85 -16.66 8.60
C GLY A 188 23.15 -17.42 9.74
N ILE A 189 21.99 -18.03 9.46
CA ILE A 189 21.15 -18.69 10.48
C ILE A 189 21.66 -20.09 10.81
N ILE A 190 22.17 -20.81 9.80
CA ILE A 190 22.74 -22.16 9.94
C ILE A 190 24.11 -22.24 9.25
N GLN A 191 24.90 -23.25 9.62
CA GLN A 191 26.18 -23.51 8.97
C GLN A 191 26.01 -24.15 7.59
N GLU A 192 26.91 -23.82 6.66
CA GLU A 192 26.94 -24.38 5.29
C GLU A 192 27.08 -25.92 5.27
N SER A 193 27.69 -26.51 6.29
CA SER A 193 27.83 -27.96 6.46
C SER A 193 26.47 -28.67 6.43
N HIS A 194 25.42 -28.06 6.99
CA HIS A 194 24.08 -28.63 6.96
C HIS A 194 23.49 -28.72 5.54
N LEU A 195 23.75 -27.74 4.69
CA LEU A 195 23.33 -27.79 3.28
C LEU A 195 24.09 -28.87 2.53
N LYS A 196 25.40 -28.99 2.77
CA LYS A 196 26.23 -30.05 2.18
C LYS A 196 25.77 -31.44 2.58
N ASP A 197 25.39 -31.64 3.84
CA ASP A 197 24.84 -32.92 4.32
C ASP A 197 23.53 -33.29 3.61
N LEU A 198 22.67 -32.31 3.31
CA LEU A 198 21.45 -32.54 2.53
C LEU A 198 21.77 -32.90 1.07
N GLN A 199 22.64 -32.13 0.42
CA GLN A 199 23.03 -32.35 -0.99
C GLN A 199 23.70 -33.71 -1.19
N ASN A 200 24.55 -34.11 -0.24
CA ASN A 200 25.25 -35.40 -0.22
C ASN A 200 24.37 -36.58 0.23
N GLY A 201 23.12 -36.34 0.63
CA GLY A 201 22.19 -37.39 1.07
C GLY A 201 22.53 -38.01 2.43
N THR A 202 23.33 -37.34 3.26
CA THR A 202 23.70 -37.79 4.62
C THR A 202 22.79 -37.21 5.70
N MET A 203 21.89 -36.29 5.35
CA MET A 203 20.91 -35.69 6.24
C MET A 203 19.82 -36.68 6.66
N THR A 204 19.62 -36.86 7.96
CA THR A 204 18.49 -37.63 8.50
C THR A 204 17.22 -36.77 8.57
N THR A 205 16.05 -37.41 8.52
CA THR A 205 14.75 -36.73 8.63
C THR A 205 14.62 -35.92 9.91
N ASP A 206 15.03 -36.49 11.06
CA ASP A 206 14.94 -35.81 12.37
C ASP A 206 15.82 -34.55 12.40
N ARG A 207 17.03 -34.63 11.82
CA ARG A 207 17.94 -33.49 11.73
C ARG A 207 17.38 -32.42 10.80
N LEU A 208 16.77 -32.81 9.68
CA LEU A 208 16.14 -31.87 8.77
C LEU A 208 14.97 -31.14 9.43
N ILE A 209 14.09 -31.85 10.13
CA ILE A 209 12.96 -31.27 10.88
C ILE A 209 13.48 -30.35 11.99
N GLY A 210 14.50 -30.77 12.74
CA GLY A 210 15.12 -29.95 13.78
C GLY A 210 15.72 -28.65 13.23
N LEU A 211 16.39 -28.71 12.08
CA LEU A 211 16.92 -27.54 11.38
C LEU A 211 15.79 -26.62 10.90
N TYR A 212 14.72 -27.16 10.34
CA TYR A 212 13.55 -26.38 9.95
C TYR A 212 12.98 -25.58 11.13
N ILE A 213 12.75 -26.24 12.28
CA ILE A 213 12.24 -25.58 13.49
C ILE A 213 13.20 -24.48 13.95
N THR A 214 14.50 -24.79 13.99
CA THR A 214 15.54 -23.85 14.41
C THR A 214 15.59 -22.61 13.52
N ILE A 215 15.50 -22.77 12.20
CA ILE A 215 15.52 -21.66 11.24
C ILE A 215 14.30 -20.76 11.47
N GLN A 216 13.12 -21.33 11.66
CA GLN A 216 11.90 -20.55 11.87
C GLN A 216 11.95 -19.76 13.19
N GLN A 217 12.42 -20.39 14.27
CA GLN A 217 12.58 -19.73 15.57
C GLN A 217 13.55 -18.54 15.47
N ARG A 218 14.74 -18.73 14.89
CA ARG A 218 15.75 -17.68 14.74
C ARG A 218 15.28 -16.52 13.87
N ARG A 219 14.52 -16.79 12.79
CA ARG A 219 13.91 -15.74 11.95
C ARG A 219 12.88 -14.93 12.74
N SER A 220 12.04 -15.61 13.52
CA SER A 220 11.04 -14.95 14.37
C SER A 220 11.70 -14.07 15.43
N GLU A 221 12.75 -14.56 16.09
CA GLU A 221 13.53 -13.80 17.08
C GLU A 221 14.21 -12.57 16.46
N ALA A 222 14.84 -12.72 15.29
CA ALA A 222 15.46 -11.60 14.57
C ALA A 222 14.43 -10.51 14.21
N MET A 223 13.25 -10.92 13.74
CA MET A 223 12.15 -10.01 13.45
C MET A 223 11.62 -9.31 14.72
N SER A 224 11.45 -10.06 15.81
CA SER A 224 11.02 -9.49 17.10
C SER A 224 12.02 -8.47 17.65
N LYS A 225 13.34 -8.75 17.57
CA LYS A 225 14.41 -7.81 17.96
C LYS A 225 14.46 -6.57 17.08
N ALA A 226 14.24 -6.72 15.77
CA ALA A 226 14.18 -5.58 14.86
C ALA A 226 13.01 -4.65 15.19
N ILE A 227 11.88 -5.19 15.62
CA ILE A 227 10.69 -4.42 16.03
C ILE A 227 10.89 -3.77 17.41
N SER A 228 11.58 -4.42 18.36
CA SER A 228 11.81 -3.86 19.70
C SER A 228 12.88 -2.76 19.75
N ASN A 229 13.71 -2.66 18.72
CA ASN A 229 14.78 -1.65 18.61
C ASN A 229 14.36 -0.43 17.75
N LEU A 230 13.09 -0.34 17.37
CA LEU A 230 12.44 0.80 16.71
C LEU A 230 11.55 1.53 17.71
#